data_AF-A0A4Y8MK20-F1
#
_entry.id   AF-A0A4Y8MK20-F1
#
_cell.length_a   1.000
_cell.length_b   1.000
_cell.length_c   1.000
_cell.angle_alpha   90.00
_cell.angle_beta   90.00
_cell.angle_gamma   90.00
#
_symmetry.space_group_name_H-M   'P 1'
#
loop_
_entity.id
_entity.type
_entity.pdbx_description
1 polymer ?
#
loop_
_entity_poly.entity_id
_entity_poly.type
_entity_poly.pdbx_seq_one_letter_code
_entity_poly.pdbx_strand_id
1 'polypeptide(L)'
;MAHRLELVALALPAGLAPESLPSPVAQFVTACWPGMSRAQLLARARSHGLRVSLRVRREPGPEDVRLYALVLVTGQSRVELLAHVRWLAHRRGARRARASRPPLRDSRQRGLF
;
A
#
# COMPACT_ATOMS: atom_id res chain seq x y z
N MET A 1 7.17 2.11 21.69
CA MET A 1 7.74 1.10 20.78
C MET A 1 6.86 1.00 19.54
N ALA A 2 7.28 1.54 18.40
CA ALA A 2 6.46 1.53 17.18
C ALA A 2 6.65 0.20 16.45
N HIS A 3 5.64 -0.66 16.46
CA HIS A 3 5.62 -1.85 15.60
C HIS A 3 5.85 -1.42 14.15
N ARG A 4 6.83 -2.05 13.49
CA ARG A 4 7.17 -1.72 12.10
C ARG A 4 6.18 -2.46 11.21
N LEU A 5 5.27 -1.69 10.62
CA LEU A 5 4.33 -2.18 9.62
C LEU A 5 5.03 -2.29 8.28
N GLU A 6 4.84 -3.42 7.61
CA GLU A 6 5.30 -3.66 6.24
C GLU A 6 4.09 -4.00 5.36
N LEU A 7 3.91 -3.25 4.26
CA LEU A 7 2.90 -3.52 3.26
C LEU A 7 3.23 -4.83 2.55
N VAL A 8 2.29 -5.76 2.52
CA VAL A 8 2.39 -7.02 1.77
C VAL A 8 1.72 -6.86 0.41
N ALA A 9 0.51 -6.31 0.39
CA ALA A 9 -0.27 -6.14 -0.82
C ALA A 9 -1.32 -5.03 -0.66
N LEU A 10 -1.71 -4.42 -1.78
CA LEU A 10 -2.91 -3.59 -1.88
C LEU A 10 -3.96 -4.37 -2.68
N ALA A 11 -5.18 -4.42 -2.16
CA ALA A 11 -6.32 -5.01 -2.83
C ALA A 11 -7.43 -3.98 -2.98
N LEU A 12 -8.21 -4.15 -4.05
CA LEU A 12 -9.45 -3.42 -4.24
C LEU A 12 -10.56 -4.10 -3.42
N PRO A 13 -11.53 -3.35 -2.88
CA PRO A 13 -12.71 -3.95 -2.29
C PRO A 13 -13.48 -4.73 -3.36
N ALA A 14 -14.14 -5.82 -2.93
CA ALA A 14 -14.93 -6.64 -3.83
C ALA A 14 -16.00 -5.79 -4.54
N GLY A 15 -16.05 -5.89 -5.87
CA GLY A 15 -16.99 -5.13 -6.70
C GLY A 15 -16.46 -3.82 -7.27
N LEU A 16 -15.21 -3.41 -6.95
CA LEU A 16 -14.59 -2.24 -7.56
C LEU A 16 -13.57 -2.68 -8.63
N ALA A 17 -13.88 -2.34 -9.89
CA ALA A 17 -13.02 -2.64 -11.01
C ALA A 17 -11.80 -1.68 -11.04
N PRO A 18 -10.57 -2.17 -11.33
CA PRO A 18 -9.37 -1.33 -11.34
C PRO A 18 -9.46 -0.17 -12.35
N GLU A 19 -10.16 -0.35 -13.47
CA GLU A 19 -10.41 0.66 -14.49
C GLU A 19 -11.36 1.78 -14.04
N SER A 20 -12.16 1.54 -13.00
CA SER A 20 -13.06 2.54 -12.41
C SER A 20 -12.36 3.47 -11.42
N LEU A 21 -11.07 3.27 -11.18
CA LEU A 21 -10.29 4.09 -10.26
C LEU A 21 -9.97 5.46 -10.89
N PRO A 22 -10.04 6.55 -10.10
CA PRO A 22 -9.48 7.82 -10.52
C PRO A 22 -8.00 7.66 -10.89
N SER A 23 -7.56 8.31 -11.98
CA SER A 23 -6.18 8.21 -12.48
C SER A 23 -5.10 8.42 -11.41
N PRO A 24 -5.21 9.39 -10.48
CA PRO A 24 -4.23 9.55 -9.40
C PRO A 24 -4.16 8.34 -8.44
N VAL A 25 -5.29 7.66 -8.21
CA VAL A 25 -5.37 6.46 -7.37
C VAL A 25 -4.76 5.26 -8.09
N ALA A 26 -5.05 5.08 -9.38
CA ALA A 26 -4.42 4.03 -10.19
C ALA A 26 -2.90 4.20 -10.24
N GLN A 27 -2.41 5.42 -10.50
CA GLN A 27 -0.97 5.73 -10.47
C GLN A 27 -0.35 5.42 -9.11
N PHE A 28 -1.01 5.80 -8.02
CA PHE A 28 -0.57 5.48 -6.66
C PHE A 28 -0.47 3.96 -6.43
N VAL A 29 -1.47 3.18 -6.84
CA VAL A 29 -1.45 1.71 -6.69
C VAL A 29 -0.26 1.11 -7.44
N THR A 30 0.00 1.54 -8.67
CA THR A 30 1.17 1.05 -9.43
C THR A 30 2.51 1.47 -8.82
N ALA A 31 2.54 2.58 -8.09
CA ALA A 31 3.74 3.08 -7.44
C ALA A 31 4.02 2.39 -6.09
N CYS A 32 3.08 1.59 -5.58
CA CYS A 32 3.24 0.80 -4.36
C CYS A 32 3.91 -0.55 -4.63
N TRP A 33 4.67 -1.05 -3.65
CA TRP A 33 5.31 -2.36 -3.72
C TRP A 33 5.26 -3.08 -2.36
N PRO A 34 5.30 -4.43 -2.36
CA PRO A 34 5.48 -5.21 -1.14
C PRO A 34 6.80 -4.84 -0.45
N GLY A 35 6.77 -4.55 0.84
CA GLY A 35 7.91 -4.10 1.62
C GLY A 35 7.85 -2.63 2.05
N MET A 36 6.86 -1.86 1.59
CA MET A 36 6.72 -0.47 2.00
C MET A 36 6.36 -0.34 3.47
N SER A 37 7.04 0.56 4.19
CA SER A 37 6.60 0.99 5.51
C SER A 37 5.36 1.90 5.43
N ARG A 38 4.63 2.03 6.55
CA ARG A 38 3.51 2.98 6.67
C ARG A 38 3.91 4.40 6.24
N ALA A 39 5.08 4.88 6.65
CA ALA A 39 5.53 6.22 6.29
C ALA A 39 5.75 6.39 4.78
N GLN A 40 6.37 5.39 4.13
CA GLN A 40 6.57 5.40 2.67
C GLN A 40 5.25 5.36 1.91
N LEU A 41 4.29 4.54 2.36
CA LEU A 41 2.96 4.46 1.79
C LEU A 41 2.25 5.82 1.82
N LEU A 42 2.24 6.47 3.00
CA LEU A 42 1.59 7.76 3.17
C LEU A 42 2.30 8.89 2.40
N ALA A 43 3.64 8.87 2.37
CA ALA A 43 4.42 9.85 1.62
C ALA A 43 4.17 9.74 0.11
N ARG A 44 4.10 8.52 -0.43
CA ARG A 44 3.75 8.28 -1.84
C ARG A 44 2.35 8.79 -2.18
N ALA A 45 1.34 8.49 -1.38
CA ALA A 45 -0.01 8.97 -1.63
C ALA A 45 -0.05 10.51 -1.73
N ARG A 46 0.63 11.19 -0.79
CA ARG A 46 0.76 12.67 -0.81
C ARG A 46 1.49 13.16 -2.06
N SER A 47 2.52 12.46 -2.53
CA SER A 47 3.24 12.79 -3.76
C SER A 47 2.37 12.68 -5.03
N HIS A 48 1.28 11.91 -5.00
CA HIS A 48 0.28 11.84 -6.07
C HIS A 48 -0.91 12.79 -5.85
N GLY A 49 -0.79 13.75 -4.92
CA GLY A 49 -1.86 14.70 -4.61
C GLY A 49 -3.04 14.08 -3.85
N LEU A 50 -2.88 12.88 -3.29
CA LEU A 50 -3.94 12.18 -2.56
C LEU A 50 -3.90 12.55 -1.08
N ARG A 51 -5.06 12.85 -0.51
CA ARG A 51 -5.24 12.81 0.94
C ARG A 51 -5.43 11.36 1.35
N VAL A 52 -4.62 10.90 2.30
CA VAL A 52 -4.56 9.49 2.69
C VAL A 52 -4.83 9.32 4.17
N SER A 53 -5.66 8.33 4.51
CA SER A 53 -5.91 7.89 5.88
C SER A 53 -5.80 6.37 5.95
N LEU A 54 -5.17 5.88 7.01
CA LEU A 54 -5.03 4.44 7.24
C LEU A 54 -5.79 4.08 8.51
N ARG A 55 -6.85 3.28 8.39
CA ARG A 55 -7.69 2.82 9.49
C ARG A 55 -7.49 1.33 9.71
N VAL A 56 -7.35 0.92 10.97
CA VAL A 56 -7.25 -0.51 11.32
C VAL A 56 -8.59 -1.17 11.03
N ARG A 57 -8.62 -2.27 10.26
CA ARG A 57 -9.80 -3.16 10.23
C ARG A 57 -9.59 -4.25 11.28
N ARG A 58 -10.64 -4.57 12.04
CA ARG A 58 -10.63 -5.61 13.07
C ARG A 58 -10.85 -7.02 12.51
N GLU A 59 -10.98 -7.14 11.19
CA GLU A 59 -11.13 -8.45 10.54
C GLU A 59 -9.86 -9.29 10.77
N PRO A 60 -10.01 -10.56 11.16
CA PRO A 60 -8.88 -11.46 11.27
C PRO A 60 -8.31 -11.70 9.87
N GLY A 61 -7.09 -11.20 9.63
CA GLY A 61 -6.28 -11.68 8.53
C GLY A 61 -5.48 -12.91 8.93
N PRO A 62 -4.92 -13.66 7.98
CA PRO A 62 -4.16 -14.87 8.26
C PRO A 62 -2.95 -14.59 9.16
N GLU A 63 -2.92 -15.25 10.32
CA GLU A 63 -1.92 -15.37 11.41
C GLU A 63 -1.07 -14.12 11.77
N ASP A 64 -0.38 -13.50 10.81
CA ASP A 64 0.55 -12.38 10.98
C ASP A 64 0.18 -11.12 10.15
N VAL A 65 -0.83 -11.22 9.28
CA VAL A 65 -1.25 -10.15 8.37
C VAL A 65 -2.51 -9.50 8.90
N ARG A 66 -2.44 -8.18 9.13
CA ARG A 66 -3.61 -7.37 9.48
C ARG A 66 -4.09 -6.58 8.27
N LEU A 67 -5.40 -6.42 8.18
CA LEU A 67 -6.03 -5.60 7.16
C LEU A 67 -6.17 -4.16 7.68
N TYR A 68 -5.79 -3.22 6.83
CA TYR A 68 -6.05 -1.80 7.05
C TYR A 68 -6.85 -1.24 5.88
N ALA A 69 -7.86 -0.45 6.20
CA ALA A 69 -8.56 0.35 5.21
C ALA A 69 -7.68 1.58 4.90
N LEU A 70 -7.20 1.64 3.66
CA LEU A 70 -6.48 2.77 3.10
C LEU A 70 -7.47 3.65 2.34
N VAL A 71 -7.90 4.73 2.97
CA VAL A 71 -8.82 5.70 2.38
C VAL A 71 -8.00 6.74 1.63
N LEU A 72 -8.24 6.86 0.33
CA LEU A 72 -7.64 7.84 -0.57
C LEU A 72 -8.73 8.81 -1.02
N VAL A 73 -8.44 10.11 -0.92
CA VAL A 73 -9.34 11.17 -1.39
C VAL A 73 -8.61 12.01 -2.44
N THR A 74 -9.25 12.18 -3.59
CA THR A 74 -8.79 13.00 -4.72
C THR A 74 -9.91 13.94 -5.14
N GLY A 75 -9.78 15.23 -4.85
CA GLY A 75 -10.82 16.23 -5.14
C GLY A 75 -12.18 15.81 -4.57
N GLN A 76 -13.09 15.40 -5.45
CA GLN A 76 -14.46 14.98 -5.14
C GLN A 76 -14.64 13.46 -4.95
N SER A 77 -13.63 12.65 -5.24
CA SER A 77 -13.73 11.19 -5.17
C SER A 77 -13.02 10.64 -3.95
N ARG A 78 -13.70 9.72 -3.25
CA ARG A 78 -13.15 8.93 -2.15
C ARG A 78 -13.10 7.47 -2.57
N VAL A 79 -11.93 6.87 -2.47
CA VAL A 79 -11.70 5.45 -2.75
C VAL A 79 -11.15 4.79 -1.49
N GLU A 80 -11.65 3.61 -1.17
CA GLU A 80 -11.14 2.79 -0.08
C GLU A 80 -10.45 1.56 -0.66
N LEU A 81 -9.18 1.34 -0.29
CA LEU A 81 -8.39 0.17 -0.66
C LEU A 81 -8.10 -0.66 0.59
N LEU A 82 -7.86 -1.95 0.40
CA LEU A 82 -7.44 -2.85 1.47
C LEU A 82 -5.92 -3.01 1.44
N ALA A 83 -5.25 -2.48 2.46
CA ALA A 83 -3.83 -2.68 2.68
C ALA A 83 -3.61 -3.90 3.59
N HIS A 84 -3.06 -4.95 3.01
CA HIS A 84 -2.54 -6.10 3.74
C HIS A 84 -1.19 -5.70 4.33
N VAL A 85 -1.07 -5.67 5.65
CA VAL A 85 0.19 -5.33 6.30
C VAL A 85 0.62 -6.42 7.27
N ARG A 86 1.92 -6.73 7.28
CA ARG A 86 2.53 -7.60 8.25
C ARG A 86 3.12 -6.77 9.39
N TRP A 87 2.92 -7.23 10.62
CA TRP A 87 3.62 -6.66 11.77
C TRP A 87 4.98 -7.35 11.91
N LEU A 88 6.05 -6.59 11.72
CA LEU A 88 7.37 -7.07 12.06
C LEU A 88 7.55 -6.93 13.58
N ALA A 89 7.40 -8.06 14.30
CA ALA A 89 8.03 -8.17 15.62
C ALA A 89 9.53 -7.89 15.44
N HIS A 90 10.15 -7.18 16.37
CA HIS A 90 11.56 -6.81 16.30
C HIS A 90 12.43 -8.09 16.40
N ARG A 91 12.52 -8.87 15.32
CA ARG A 91 13.39 -10.04 15.23
C ARG A 91 14.84 -9.53 15.24
N ARG A 92 15.43 -9.48 16.43
CA ARG A 92 16.89 -9.48 16.63
C ARG A 92 17.41 -10.78 16.00
N GLY A 93 17.87 -10.71 14.76
CA GLY A 93 18.49 -11.85 14.08
C GLY A 93 17.81 -12.22 12.77
N ALA A 94 18.13 -11.47 11.71
CA ALA A 94 18.27 -11.90 10.31
C ALA A 94 18.00 -10.70 9.41
N ARG A 95 19.09 -10.11 8.91
CA ARG A 95 19.17 -8.98 7.97
C ARG A 95 18.44 -7.72 8.42
N ARG A 96 19.21 -6.62 8.55
CA ARG A 96 18.73 -5.29 8.16
C ARG A 96 17.91 -5.46 6.87
N ALA A 97 16.59 -5.34 6.96
CA ALA A 97 15.76 -5.10 5.80
C ALA A 97 16.25 -3.76 5.25
N ARG A 98 17.23 -3.83 4.32
CA ARG A 98 17.60 -2.72 3.46
C ARG A 98 16.28 -2.12 3.02
N ALA A 99 16.09 -0.82 3.25
CA ALA A 99 14.91 -0.10 2.80
C ALA A 99 14.54 -0.64 1.42
N SER A 100 13.37 -1.29 1.32
CA SER A 100 12.91 -1.93 0.09
C SER A 100 12.94 -0.86 -0.98
N ARG A 101 13.96 -0.92 -1.84
CA ARG A 101 14.06 -0.01 -2.97
C ARG A 101 12.93 -0.43 -3.91
N PRO A 102 12.21 0.53 -4.52
CA PRO A 102 11.27 0.17 -5.57
C PRO A 102 11.97 -0.77 -6.55
N PRO A 103 11.31 -1.86 -6.98
CA PRO A 103 11.86 -2.70 -8.04
C PRO A 103 12.19 -1.81 -9.24
N LEU A 104 13.34 -2.06 -9.86
CA LEU A 104 13.74 -1.34 -11.07
C LEU A 104 12.67 -1.63 -12.13
N ARG A 105 11.83 -0.64 -12.45
CA ARG A 105 10.84 -0.77 -13.53
C ARG A 105 11.61 -0.94 -14.84
N ASP A 106 11.54 -2.13 -15.44
CA ASP A 106 12.13 -2.41 -16.74
C ASP A 106 11.39 -1.59 -17.81
N SER A 107 12.14 -0.86 -18.64
CA SER A 107 11.61 0.02 -19.69
C SER A 107 10.85 -0.74 -20.77
N ARG A 108 10.99 -2.07 -20.85
CA ARG A 108 10.27 -2.93 -21.81
C ARG A 108 8.81 -3.20 -21.45
N GLN A 109 8.38 -2.93 -20.20
CA GLN A 109 6.99 -3.13 -19.77
C GLN A 109 6.04 -1.98 -20.15
N ARG A 110 6.48 -1.01 -20.96
CA ARG A 110 5.67 0.16 -21.39
C ARG A 110 4.49 -0.16 -22.32
N GLY A 111 4.28 -1.43 -22.70
CA GLY A 111 3.34 -1.80 -23.77
C GLY A 111 2.13 -2.64 -23.39
N LEU A 112 1.85 -2.88 -22.11
CA LEU A 112 0.68 -3.65 -21.69
C LEU A 112 -0.13 -2.89 -20.65
N PHE A 113 -0.77 -1.80 -21.04
CA PHE A 113 -2.06 -1.30 -20.53
C PHE A 113 -2.54 -0.19 -21.48
#